data_AF-A0A2Z5UTE4-F1
#
_entry.id   AF-A0A2Z5UTE4-F1
#
_cell.length_a   1.000
_cell.length_b   1.000
_cell.length_c   1.000
_cell.angle_alpha   90.00
_cell.angle_beta   90.00
_cell.angle_gamma   90.00
#
_symmetry.space_group_name_H-M   'P 1'
#
loop_
_entity.id
_entity.type
_entity.pdbx_description
1 polymer ?
#
loop_
_entity_poly.entity_id
_entity_poly.type
_entity_poly.pdbx_seq_one_letter_code
_entity_poly.pdbx_strand_id
1 'polypeptide(L)'
;MPTLLLDGTVIAATIGDDVLSRAVVIPRRPLAGKMRLLRLLDRRNAVAAIRWDDVFLKPASDVGRKAFEAMRDVIGSLTPESVALVDQGDTMVVDNWRMLHARTAASPQHHDRHLERVYLETVG
;
A
#
# COMPACT_ATOMS: atom_id res chain seq x y z
N MET A 1 15.50 12.13 4.87
CA MET A 1 14.43 11.16 5.24
C MET A 1 13.99 10.43 3.99
N PRO A 2 14.29 9.12 3.85
CA PRO A 2 13.93 8.36 2.66
C PRO A 2 12.45 7.95 2.65
N THR A 3 11.93 7.72 1.45
CA THR A 3 10.70 6.96 1.22
C THR A 3 11.06 5.48 1.13
N LEU A 4 10.27 4.64 1.78
CA LEU A 4 10.41 3.19 1.77
C LEU A 4 9.41 2.61 0.79
N LEU A 5 9.85 1.68 -0.06
CA LEU A 5 9.03 1.03 -1.07
C LEU A 5 9.06 -0.50 -0.90
N LEU A 6 7.90 -1.12 -1.04
CA LEU A 6 7.74 -2.56 -1.14
C LEU A 6 6.93 -2.90 -2.39
N ASP A 7 7.39 -3.92 -3.12
CA ASP A 7 6.70 -4.39 -4.31
C ASP A 7 5.57 -5.35 -3.95
N GLY A 8 4.33 -4.97 -4.30
CA GLY A 8 3.14 -5.78 -4.06
C GLY A 8 3.16 -7.12 -4.79
N THR A 9 3.93 -7.26 -5.88
CA THR A 9 4.08 -8.56 -6.57
C THR A 9 4.84 -9.57 -5.70
N VAL A 10 5.86 -9.11 -4.97
CA VAL A 10 6.62 -9.96 -4.03
C VAL A 10 5.73 -10.36 -2.85
N ILE A 11 4.98 -9.41 -2.30
CA ILE A 11 4.02 -9.67 -1.22
C ILE A 11 2.98 -10.72 -1.67
N ALA A 12 2.40 -10.52 -2.85
CA ALA A 12 1.35 -11.40 -3.36
C ALA A 12 1.88 -12.81 -3.69
N ALA A 13 3.07 -12.91 -4.27
CA ALA A 13 3.74 -14.19 -4.49
C ALA A 13 4.08 -14.92 -3.18
N THR A 14 4.41 -14.19 -2.11
CA THR A 14 4.77 -14.76 -0.81
C THR A 14 3.54 -15.31 -0.07
N ILE A 15 2.41 -14.59 -0.11
CA ILE A 15 1.18 -14.98 0.59
C ILE A 15 0.33 -15.96 -0.22
N GLY A 16 0.35 -15.82 -1.54
CA GLY A 16 -0.54 -16.53 -2.46
C GLY A 16 -1.64 -15.60 -2.98
N ASP A 17 -1.66 -15.43 -4.29
CA ASP A 17 -2.60 -14.55 -4.96
C ASP A 17 -4.06 -14.99 -4.82
N ASP A 18 -4.31 -16.30 -4.80
CA ASP A 18 -5.64 -16.86 -4.63
C ASP A 18 -6.20 -16.53 -3.23
N VAL A 19 -5.33 -16.46 -2.22
CA VAL A 19 -5.69 -16.07 -0.86
C VAL A 19 -6.04 -14.58 -0.84
N LEU A 20 -5.16 -13.72 -1.36
CA LEU A 20 -5.36 -12.26 -1.32
C LEU A 20 -6.53 -11.79 -2.20
N SER A 21 -6.79 -12.45 -3.32
CA SER A 21 -7.92 -12.13 -4.20
C SER A 21 -9.28 -12.54 -3.62
N ARG A 22 -9.30 -13.48 -2.68
CA ARG A 22 -10.49 -13.88 -1.92
C ARG A 22 -10.62 -13.15 -0.58
N ALA A 23 -9.56 -12.50 -0.12
CA ALA A 23 -9.53 -11.77 1.15
C ALA A 23 -10.41 -10.51 1.09
N VAL A 24 -11.63 -10.62 1.61
CA VAL A 24 -12.58 -9.50 1.67
C VAL A 24 -12.29 -8.63 2.89
N VAL A 25 -12.14 -7.34 2.63
CA VAL A 25 -11.92 -6.28 3.63
C VAL A 25 -12.92 -5.16 3.44
N ILE A 26 -13.08 -4.31 4.46
CA ILE A 26 -13.88 -3.10 4.39
C ILE A 26 -13.12 -1.91 4.96
N PRO A 27 -13.37 -0.68 4.47
CA PRO A 27 -12.90 0.52 5.12
C PRO A 27 -13.37 0.61 6.58
N ARG A 28 -12.59 1.22 7.46
CA ARG A 28 -13.03 1.49 8.85
C ARG A 28 -14.11 2.56 8.92
N ARG A 29 -14.12 3.51 7.97
CA ARG A 29 -15.15 4.56 7.85
C ARG A 29 -15.81 4.49 6.47
N PRO A 30 -17.11 4.83 6.34
CA PRO A 30 -17.78 4.85 5.05
C PRO A 30 -17.07 5.76 4.05
N LEU A 31 -16.94 5.30 2.80
CA LEU A 31 -16.45 6.10 1.69
C LEU A 31 -17.65 6.60 0.90
N ALA A 32 -17.80 7.92 0.76
CA ALA A 32 -18.99 8.55 0.16
C ALA A 32 -20.31 8.03 0.77
N GLY A 33 -20.34 7.92 2.11
CA GLY A 33 -21.51 7.46 2.87
C GLY A 33 -21.84 5.97 2.75
N LYS A 34 -21.03 5.17 2.05
CA LYS A 34 -21.29 3.73 1.85
C LYS A 34 -20.15 2.87 2.37
N MET A 35 -20.50 1.74 2.97
CA MET A 35 -19.55 0.66 3.27
C MET A 35 -19.47 -0.26 2.04
N ARG A 36 -18.28 -0.37 1.46
CA ARG A 36 -18.05 -1.22 0.28
C ARG A 36 -17.12 -2.36 0.64
N LEU A 37 -17.47 -3.57 0.20
CA LEU A 37 -16.55 -4.70 0.22
C LEU A 37 -15.43 -4.44 -0.78
N LEU A 38 -14.21 -4.66 -0.34
CA LEU A 38 -12.98 -4.55 -1.11
C LEU A 38 -12.20 -5.86 -1.02
N ARG A 39 -11.22 -6.03 -1.89
CA ARG A 39 -10.26 -7.14 -1.85
C ARG A 39 -8.86 -6.59 -1.59
N LEU A 40 -8.03 -7.37 -0.92
CA LEU A 40 -6.60 -7.05 -0.72
C LEU A 40 -5.82 -7.13 -2.03
N LEU A 41 -6.20 -8.03 -2.94
CA LEU A 41 -5.67 -8.08 -4.30
C LEU A 41 -6.82 -8.00 -5.31
N ASP A 42 -6.77 -7.01 -6.21
CA ASP A 42 -7.74 -6.85 -7.29
C ASP A 42 -7.09 -7.14 -8.64
N ARG A 43 -7.63 -8.11 -9.38
CA ARG A 43 -7.14 -8.55 -10.69
C ARG A 43 -8.08 -8.22 -11.84
N ARG A 44 -9.08 -7.37 -11.60
CA ARG A 44 -10.06 -7.02 -12.63
C ARG A 44 -9.46 -6.18 -13.77
N ASN A 45 -8.29 -5.59 -13.55
CA ASN A 45 -7.54 -4.84 -14.56
C ASN A 45 -6.34 -5.65 -15.06
N ALA A 46 -5.76 -5.24 -16.19
CA ALA A 46 -4.54 -5.86 -16.74
C ALA A 46 -3.37 -5.90 -15.76
N VAL A 47 -3.39 -5.03 -14.74
CA VAL A 47 -2.40 -4.98 -13.66
C VAL A 47 -3.08 -5.36 -12.34
N ALA A 48 -2.47 -6.28 -11.61
CA ALA A 48 -2.92 -6.65 -10.27
C ALA A 48 -2.66 -5.49 -9.30
N ALA A 49 -3.71 -5.04 -8.60
CA ALA A 49 -3.64 -3.95 -7.65
C ALA A 49 -3.66 -4.49 -6.22
N ILE A 50 -2.59 -4.24 -5.46
CA ILE A 50 -2.55 -4.52 -4.02
C ILE A 50 -3.18 -3.36 -3.26
N ARG A 51 -4.04 -3.68 -2.29
CA ARG A 51 -4.69 -2.70 -1.42
C ARG A 51 -4.40 -3.05 0.02
N TRP A 52 -3.62 -2.20 0.67
CA TRP A 52 -3.22 -2.40 2.05
C TRP A 52 -3.27 -1.10 2.83
N ASP A 53 -3.85 -1.18 4.03
CA ASP A 53 -3.70 -0.17 5.05
C ASP A 53 -4.07 -0.77 6.41
N ASP A 54 -3.12 -0.80 7.34
CA ASP A 54 -3.34 -1.42 8.65
C ASP A 54 -4.25 -0.60 9.58
N VAL A 55 -4.46 0.68 9.26
CA VAL A 55 -5.23 1.66 10.04
C VAL A 55 -6.61 1.93 9.45
N PHE A 56 -6.79 1.84 8.13
CA PHE A 56 -8.02 2.20 7.45
C PHE A 56 -8.81 1.03 6.90
N LEU A 57 -8.24 -0.19 6.91
CA LEU A 57 -8.95 -1.40 6.55
C LEU A 57 -9.22 -2.28 7.78
N LYS A 58 -10.21 -3.15 7.64
CA LYS A 58 -10.46 -4.27 8.55
C LYS A 58 -10.95 -5.49 7.77
N PRO A 59 -10.62 -6.71 8.19
CA PRO A 59 -11.15 -7.92 7.57
C PRO A 59 -12.67 -8.00 7.71
N ALA A 60 -13.34 -8.55 6.70
CA ALA A 60 -14.78 -8.76 6.66
C ALA A 60 -15.17 -10.23 6.41
N SER A 61 -14.20 -11.14 6.50
CA SER A 61 -14.36 -12.59 6.38
C SER A 61 -13.22 -13.30 7.12
N ASP A 62 -13.36 -14.60 7.40
CA ASP A 62 -12.27 -15.39 8.01
C ASP A 62 -11.04 -15.49 7.11
N VAL A 63 -11.26 -15.67 5.79
CA VAL A 63 -10.17 -15.61 4.81
C VAL A 63 -9.53 -14.23 4.82
N GLY A 64 -10.34 -13.17 4.91
CA GLY A 64 -9.87 -11.80 5.06
C GLY A 64 -8.99 -11.62 6.30
N ARG A 65 -9.39 -12.15 7.46
CA ARG A 65 -8.63 -12.05 8.71
C ARG A 65 -7.26 -12.73 8.60
N LYS A 66 -7.22 -13.98 8.13
CA LYS A 66 -5.96 -14.72 7.94
C LYS A 66 -5.03 -14.02 6.95
N ALA A 67 -5.57 -13.53 5.84
CA ALA A 67 -4.79 -12.79 4.85
C ALA A 67 -4.29 -11.45 5.40
N PHE A 68 -5.07 -10.78 6.25
CA PHE A 68 -4.68 -9.52 6.89
C PHE A 68 -3.53 -9.71 7.88
N GLU A 69 -3.54 -10.80 8.64
CA GLU A 69 -2.43 -11.22 9.52
C GLU A 69 -1.19 -11.54 8.67
N ALA A 70 -1.33 -12.36 7.62
CA ALA A 70 -0.22 -12.69 6.72
C ALA A 70 0.39 -11.45 6.04
N MET A 71 -0.43 -10.47 5.64
CA MET A 71 0.06 -9.19 5.10
C MET A 71 0.94 -8.44 6.10
N ARG A 72 0.55 -8.37 7.39
CA ARG A 72 1.36 -7.73 8.43
C ARG A 72 2.71 -8.44 8.58
N ASP A 73 2.68 -9.77 8.65
CA ASP A 73 3.88 -10.58 8.88
C ASP A 73 4.85 -10.48 7.69
N VAL A 74 4.34 -10.54 6.46
CA VAL A 74 5.15 -10.38 5.24
C VAL A 74 5.70 -8.95 5.14
N ILE A 75 4.88 -7.92 5.30
CA ILE A 75 5.36 -6.53 5.24
C ILE A 75 6.40 -6.25 6.33
N GLY A 76 6.24 -6.81 7.53
CA GLY A 76 7.19 -6.67 8.62
C GLY A 76 8.50 -7.45 8.46
N SER A 77 8.53 -8.46 7.59
CA SER A 77 9.72 -9.28 7.33
C SER A 77 10.47 -8.88 6.06
N LEU A 78 9.81 -8.20 5.11
CA LEU A 78 10.46 -7.72 3.90
C LEU A 78 11.39 -6.53 4.18
N THR A 79 12.51 -6.50 3.48
CA THR A 79 13.40 -5.33 3.48
C THR A 79 12.93 -4.34 2.43
N PRO A 80 12.50 -3.12 2.81
CA PRO A 80 12.06 -2.12 1.85
C PRO A 80 13.23 -1.51 1.08
N GLU A 81 12.97 -1.15 -0.17
CA GLU A 81 13.87 -0.28 -0.92
C GLU A 81 13.77 1.15 -0.36
N SER A 82 14.92 1.78 -0.13
CA SER A 82 15.01 3.11 0.46
C SER A 82 15.43 4.13 -0.59
N VAL A 83 14.54 5.08 -0.90
CA VAL A 83 14.76 6.12 -1.91
C VAL A 83 14.77 7.49 -1.25
N ALA A 84 15.89 8.21 -1.35
CA ALA A 84 16.02 9.57 -0.84
C ALA A 84 15.97 10.58 -1.99
N LEU A 85 15.09 11.57 -1.88
CA LEU A 85 15.12 12.79 -2.69
C LEU A 85 16.02 13.78 -1.96
N VAL A 86 17.23 13.94 -2.46
CA VAL A 86 18.33 14.69 -1.83
C VAL A 86 18.38 16.10 -2.39
N ASP A 87 18.29 16.21 -3.71
CA ASP A 87 18.46 17.46 -4.43
C ASP A 87 17.13 18.10 -4.79
N GLN A 88 17.13 19.42 -4.94
CA GLN A 88 15.95 20.14 -5.41
C GLN A 88 15.63 19.70 -6.85
N GLY A 89 14.38 19.28 -7.07
CA GLY A 89 13.93 18.77 -8.36
C GLY A 89 13.94 17.24 -8.45
N ASP A 90 14.56 16.54 -7.49
CA ASP A 90 14.43 15.09 -7.38
C ASP A 90 12.95 14.71 -7.32
N THR A 91 12.56 13.83 -8.25
CA THR A 91 11.17 13.44 -8.44
C THR A 91 11.07 11.92 -8.40
N MET A 92 10.13 11.41 -7.60
CA MET A 92 9.82 9.98 -7.55
C MET A 92 8.39 9.77 -8.00
N VAL A 93 8.23 8.88 -8.98
CA VAL A 93 6.93 8.40 -9.45
C VAL A 93 6.71 7.01 -8.89
N VAL A 94 5.59 6.81 -8.21
CA VAL A 94 5.24 5.52 -7.59
C VAL A 94 3.97 5.00 -8.25
N ASP A 95 4.03 3.77 -8.77
CA ASP A 95 2.83 3.02 -9.16
C ASP A 95 2.07 2.61 -7.89
N ASN A 96 1.03 3.39 -7.56
CA ASN A 96 0.24 3.20 -6.34
C ASN A 96 -0.69 1.96 -6.39
N TRP A 97 -0.79 1.27 -7.53
CA TRP A 97 -1.51 0.00 -7.59
C TRP A 97 -0.61 -1.19 -7.28
N ARG A 98 0.67 -1.11 -7.65
CA ARG A 98 1.65 -2.17 -7.40
C ARG A 98 2.41 -1.99 -6.09
N MET A 99 2.82 -0.77 -5.76
CA MET A 99 3.79 -0.51 -4.70
C MET A 99 3.11 -0.09 -3.39
N LEU A 100 3.56 -0.65 -2.28
CA LEU A 100 3.34 -0.06 -0.96
C LEU A 100 4.45 0.93 -0.66
N HIS A 101 4.10 2.07 -0.08
CA HIS A 101 5.07 3.09 0.28
C HIS A 101 4.88 3.56 1.73
N ALA A 102 5.99 3.86 2.38
CA ALA A 102 6.02 4.39 3.74
C ALA A 102 7.10 5.46 3.88
N ARG A 103 7.10 6.16 5.01
CA ARG A 103 8.16 7.09 5.41
C ARG A 103 8.83 6.56 6.67
N THR A 104 10.13 6.78 6.80
CA THR A 104 10.78 6.59 8.10
C THR A 104 10.24 7.62 9.10
N ALA A 105 10.43 7.34 10.40
CA ALA A 105 10.16 8.33 11.43
C ALA A 105 10.94 9.63 11.13
N ALA A 106 10.30 10.78 11.34
CA ALA A 106 11.00 12.05 11.21
C ALA A 106 11.93 12.22 12.41
N SER A 107 13.22 12.48 12.16
CA SER A 107 14.09 13.04 13.20
C SER A 107 13.60 14.45 13.55
N PRO A 108 13.63 14.86 14.83
CA PRO A 108 13.34 16.23 15.24
C PRO A 108 14.22 17.30 14.55
N GLN A 109 15.28 16.93 13.84
CA GLN A 109 16.21 17.86 13.21
C GLN A 109 15.85 18.24 11.76
N HIS A 110 14.75 17.71 11.19
CA HIS A 110 14.38 17.93 9.79
C HIS A 110 13.07 18.70 9.62
N HIS A 111 13.01 19.92 10.16
CA HIS A 111 11.84 20.78 10.06
C HIS A 111 11.65 21.42 8.67
N ASP A 112 12.71 21.53 7.87
CA ASP A 112 12.69 22.26 6.59
C ASP A 112 12.42 21.40 5.35
N ARG A 113 12.10 20.11 5.52
CA ARG A 113 11.83 19.23 4.37
C ARG A 113 10.45 19.53 3.77
N HIS A 114 10.44 20.11 2.57
CA HIS A 114 9.24 20.29 1.78
C HIS A 114 9.14 19.24 0.66
N LEU A 115 7.99 18.58 0.55
CA LEU A 115 7.66 17.71 -0.58
C LEU A 115 6.33 18.12 -1.18
N GLU A 116 6.29 18.23 -2.49
CA GLU A 116 5.06 18.36 -3.26
C GLU A 116 4.60 16.96 -3.70
N ARG A 117 3.29 16.68 -3.55
CA ARG A 117 2.71 15.41 -3.95
C ARG A 117 1.50 15.65 -4.84
N VAL A 118 1.54 15.08 -6.03
CA VAL A 118 0.46 15.11 -7.00
C VAL A 118 0.02 13.67 -7.28
N TYR A 119 -1.28 13.46 -7.46
CA TYR A 119 -1.84 12.19 -7.88
C TYR A 119 -2.13 12.24 -9.37
N LEU A 120 -1.63 11.24 -10.09
CA LEU A 120 -1.85 11.11 -11.53
C LEU A 120 -2.91 10.05 -11.77
N GLU A 121 -3.84 10.36 -12.67
CA GLU A 121 -4.82 9.42 -13.20
C GLU A 121 -4.83 9.53 -14.72
N THR A 122 -5.23 8.45 -15.39
CA THR A 122 -5.44 8.50 -16.84
C THR A 122 -6.65 9.38 -17.11
N VAL A 123 -6.49 10.36 -17.99
CA VAL A 123 -7.61 11.16 -18.49
C VAL A 123 -8.41 10.28 -19.45
N GLY A 124 -9.64 9.95 -19.07
CA GLY A 124 -10.59 9.18 -19.89
C GLY A 124 -11.43 10.09 -20.79
#